data_AF-A0A1X9Z9A6-F1
#
_entry.id   AF-A0A1X9Z9A6-F1
#
_cell.length_a   1.000
_cell.length_b   1.000
_cell.length_c   1.000
_cell.angle_alpha   90.00
_cell.angle_beta   90.00
_cell.angle_gamma   90.00
#
_symmetry.space_group_name_H-M   'P 1'
#
loop_
_entity.id
_entity.type
_entity.pdbx_description
1 polymer ?
#
loop_
_entity_poly.entity_id
_entity_poly.type
_entity_poly.pdbx_seq_one_letter_code
_entity_poly.pdbx_strand_id
1 'polypeptide(L)' 'MYRLDRTAFNAQTAKEASKADRIYYKNLSWQERLRIANYLNSVAFNYPENDPPKMDKSVFSVRSRR' A
#
# COMPACT_ATOMS: atom_id res chain seq x y z
N MET A 1 -11.79 -13.73 1.31
CA MET A 1 -12.41 -13.24 2.57
C MET A 1 -12.14 -14.29 3.64
N TYR A 2 -11.38 -13.95 4.69
CA TYR A 2 -10.86 -14.86 5.73
C TYR A 2 -11.94 -15.36 6.70
N ARG A 3 -13.02 -15.96 6.19
CA ARG A 3 -14.06 -16.55 7.03
C ARG A 3 -13.56 -17.87 7.61
N LEU A 4 -13.58 -17.97 8.94
CA LEU A 4 -13.27 -19.17 9.74
C LEU A 4 -11.80 -19.64 9.76
N ASP A 5 -10.88 -18.90 9.13
CA ASP A 5 -9.46 -19.20 9.23
C ASP A 5 -8.88 -18.63 10.54
N ARG A 6 -8.65 -19.52 11.52
CA ARG A 6 -8.07 -19.19 12.83
C ARG A 6 -6.56 -18.96 12.78
N THR A 7 -5.93 -19.20 11.63
CA THR A 7 -4.50 -18.99 11.38
C THR A 7 -4.21 -17.72 10.61
N ALA A 8 -5.24 -17.08 10.03
CA ALA A 8 -5.11 -15.84 9.26
C ALA A 8 -4.65 -14.63 10.10
N PHE A 9 -4.82 -14.68 11.42
CA PHE A 9 -4.46 -13.60 12.33
C PHE A 9 -3.66 -14.14 13.51
N ASN A 10 -2.54 -13.50 13.82
CA ASN A 10 -1.71 -13.83 14.96
C ASN A 10 -1.92 -12.78 16.07
N ALA A 11 -2.01 -13.24 17.32
CA ALA A 11 -1.97 -12.35 18.47
C ALA A 11 -0.53 -11.84 18.64
N GLN A 12 -0.30 -10.56 18.34
CA GLN A 12 1.01 -9.90 18.44
C GLN A 12 0.84 -8.47 18.94
N THR A 13 1.86 -7.95 19.62
CA THR A 13 1.88 -6.54 20.01
C THR A 13 2.13 -5.64 18.79
N ALA A 14 1.74 -4.36 18.87
CA ALA A 14 1.99 -3.39 17.78
C ALA A 14 3.48 -3.28 17.41
N LYS A 15 4.37 -3.43 18.40
CA LYS A 15 5.83 -3.41 18.19
C LYS A 15 6.32 -4.65 17.43
N GLU A 16 5.76 -5.82 17.71
CA GLU A 16 6.08 -7.06 17.02
C GLU A 16 5.54 -7.05 15.58
N ALA A 17 4.31 -6.59 15.38
CA ALA A 17 3.71 -6.41 14.06
C ALA A 17 4.57 -5.48 13.18
N SER A 18 4.91 -4.29 13.70
CA SER A 18 5.76 -3.34 12.99
C SER A 18 7.13 -3.92 12.63
N LYS A 19 7.72 -4.73 13.54
CA LYS A 19 9.01 -5.39 13.28
C LYS A 19 8.88 -6.46 12.19
N ALA A 20 7.84 -7.30 12.24
CA ALA A 20 7.60 -8.36 11.26
C ALA A 20 7.31 -7.78 9.87
N ASP A 21 6.41 -6.79 9.79
CA ASP A 21 6.07 -6.09 8.55
C ASP A 21 7.30 -5.44 7.93
N ARG A 22 8.10 -4.74 8.73
CA ARG A 22 9.34 -4.12 8.25
C ARG A 22 10.29 -5.14 7.63
N ILE A 23 10.44 -6.32 8.24
CA ILE A 23 11.31 -7.38 7.70
C ILE A 23 10.75 -7.91 6.38
N TYR A 24 9.44 -8.21 6.35
CA TYR A 24 8.76 -8.71 5.15
C TYR A 24 8.88 -7.72 3.97
N TYR A 25 8.47 -6.47 4.16
CA TYR A 25 8.52 -5.46 3.09
C TYR A 25 9.95 -5.13 2.65
N LYS A 26 10.94 -5.20 3.56
CA LYS A 26 12.34 -4.96 3.21
C LYS A 26 12.92 -6.02 2.27
N ASN A 27 12.41 -7.25 2.31
CA ASN A 27 12.86 -8.33 1.45
C ASN A 27 12.22 -8.31 0.06
N LEU A 28 11.12 -7.56 -0.12
CA LEU A 28 10.47 -7.40 -1.42
C LEU A 28 11.24 -6.44 -2.32
N SER A 29 11.14 -6.68 -3.63
CA SER A 29 11.57 -5.74 -4.67
C SER A 29 10.77 -4.44 -4.62
N TRP A 30 11.29 -3.36 -5.18
CA TRP A 30 10.57 -2.09 -5.20
C TRP A 30 9.28 -2.19 -6.02
N GLN A 31 9.24 -3.02 -7.07
CA GLN A 31 8.05 -3.25 -7.89
C GLN A 31 6.92 -3.89 -7.08
N GLU A 32 7.24 -4.92 -6.29
CA GLU A 32 6.26 -5.59 -5.42
C GLU A 32 5.72 -4.64 -4.35
N ARG A 33 6.59 -3.81 -3.76
CA ARG A 33 6.16 -2.78 -2.80
C ARG A 33 5.20 -1.78 -3.43
N LEU A 34 5.45 -1.35 -4.66
CA LEU A 34 4.55 -0.43 -5.37
C LEU A 34 3.21 -1.07 -5.70
N ARG A 35 3.18 -2.37 -6.05
CA ARG A 35 1.91 -3.09 -6.26
C ARG A 35 1.08 -3.15 -4.98
N ILE A 36 1.71 -3.48 -3.85
CA ILE A 36 1.02 -3.51 -2.55
C ILE A 36 0.50 -2.11 -2.19
N ALA A 37 1.31 -1.08 -2.37
CA ALA A 37 0.89 0.30 -2.12
C ALA A 37 -0.30 0.70 -3.03
N ASN A 38 -0.29 0.32 -4.31
CA ASN A 38 -1.39 0.56 -5.23
C ASN A 38 -2.68 -0.11 -4.78
N TYR A 39 -2.62 -1.38 -4.39
CA TYR A 39 -3.76 -2.12 -3.84
C TYR A 39 -4.30 -1.49 -2.56
N LEU A 40 -3.44 -1.09 -1.63
CA LEU A 40 -3.88 -0.44 -0.39
C LEU A 40 -4.57 0.90 -0.66
N ASN A 41 -4.07 1.67 -1.62
CA ASN A 41 -4.71 2.92 -2.05
C ASN A 41 -6.05 2.67 -2.73
N SER A 42 -6.16 1.64 -3.58
CA SER A 42 -7.41 1.29 -4.27
C SER A 42 -8.52 0.92 -3.28
N VAL A 43 -8.18 0.19 -2.23
CA VAL A 43 -9.09 -0.12 -1.12
C VAL A 43 -9.45 1.14 -0.32
N ALA A 44 -8.46 1.98 0.02
CA ALA A 44 -8.69 3.17 0.85
C ALA A 44 -9.56 4.23 0.16
N PHE A 45 -9.38 4.43 -1.15
CA PHE A 45 -10.08 5.44 -1.93
C PHE A 45 -11.17 4.86 -2.84
N ASN A 46 -11.43 3.56 -2.72
CA ASN A 46 -12.51 2.84 -3.41
C ASN A 46 -12.50 3.04 -4.94
N TYR A 47 -11.36 2.75 -5.58
CA TYR A 47 -11.22 2.75 -7.04
C TYR A 47 -10.70 1.39 -7.55
N PRO A 48 -10.92 1.02 -8.82
CA PRO A 48 -10.37 -0.21 -9.37
C PRO A 48 -8.84 -0.17 -9.41
N GLU A 49 -8.14 -1.19 -8.90
CA GLU A 49 -6.66 -1.20 -8.79
C GLU A 49 -5.92 -0.87 -10.10
N ASN A 50 -6.49 -1.27 -11.25
CA ASN A 50 -5.91 -1.04 -12.57
C ASN A 50 -6.44 0.23 -13.27
N ASP A 51 -7.34 0.97 -12.64
CA ASP A 51 -7.93 2.21 -13.16
C ASP A 51 -7.97 3.30 -12.08
N PRO A 52 -6.80 3.83 -11.67
CA PRO A 52 -6.74 4.88 -10.66
C PRO A 52 -7.32 6.20 -11.19
N PRO A 53 -7.96 6.99 -10.32
CA PRO A 53 -8.48 8.31 -10.69
C PRO A 53 -7.34 9.21 -11.19
N LYS A 54 -7.60 9.92 -12.29
CA LYS A 54 -6.62 10.82 -12.89
C LYS A 54 -6.39 12.02 -11.98
N MET A 55 -5.13 12.28 -11.65
CA MET A 55 -4.73 13.46 -10.90
C MET A 55 -5.06 14.72 -11.71
N ASP A 56 -5.79 15.67 -11.10
CA ASP A 56 -5.96 17.00 -11.64
C ASP A 56 -4.65 17.79 -11.51
N LYS A 57 -4.07 18.18 -12.65
CA LYS A 57 -2.81 18.92 -12.72
C LYS A 57 -3.03 20.44 -12.83
N SER A 58 -4.27 20.91 -12.78
CA SER A 58 -4.60 22.33 -12.88
C SER A 58 -4.22 23.13 -11.63
N VAL A 59 -4.22 22.48 -10.45
CA VAL A 59 -4.01 23.14 -9.15
C VAL A 59 -2.52 23.34 -8.82
N PHE A 60 -1.65 22.45 -9.29
CA PHE A 60 -0.22 22.48 -8.96
C PHE A 60 0.64 22.59 -10.21
N SER A 61 1.37 23.70 -10.35
CA SER A 61 2.37 23.89 -11.42
C SER A 61 3.78 23.86 -10.86
N VAL A 62 4.65 23.08 -11.50
CA VAL A 62 6.09 23.06 -11.20
C VAL A 62 6.80 23.85 -12.29
N ARG A 63 7.44 24.97 -11.92
CA ARG A 63 8.36 25.70 -12.81
C ARG A 63 9.78 25.24 -12.53
N SER A 64 10.48 24.69 -13.53
CA SER A 64 11.93 24.52 -13.41
C SER A 64 12.59 25.89 -13.50
N ARG A 65 13.54 26.18 -12.61
CA ARG A 65 14.48 27.28 -12.82
C ARG A 65 15.54 26.79 -13.81
N ARG A 66 15.73 27.55 -14.90
CA ARG A 66 16.89 27.38 -15.79
C ARG A 66 18.16 27.82 -15.09
#